data_AF-A0A846N329-F1
#
_entry.id   AF-A0A846N329-F1
#
_cell.length_a   1.000
_cell.length_b   1.000
_cell.length_c   1.000
_cell.angle_alpha   90.00
_cell.angle_beta   90.00
_cell.angle_gamma   90.00
#
_symmetry.space_group_name_H-M   'P 1'
#
loop_
_entity.id
_entity.type
_entity.pdbx_description
1 polymer ?
#
loop_
_entity_poly.entity_id
_entity_poly.type
_entity_poly.pdbx_seq_one_letter_code
_entity_poly.pdbx_strand_id
1 'polypeptide(L)'
;MRTRIAKIGVAFTALLLASSASAASPALSGGWIVEASPDFPGFTRITVQQHDGAWQGMVTSRWYGDLTMRDMRVEDGKLIFHLFNGNPRVKMEDIVLERHGASLSMRGKLWDQVFDVKAHKGTAKALQALDFKTTTLPPRRVVPQQNLAATPPMGWSSWNKFATDIDDRSIREIADALVSSGLRDAGYIYVNIDDGWQGTRAKDGSLQPNAKFPDMKALADYVHAKGLKLGIYTSPGPKSCAGFEGSYGHIQQDAKSFAQWGIDYLKYDLCSGEAFYNTADTVYGTYQEMGEALAAAGRPIVYSLCEYGRFDVGSWGRAVGGHLWRTTGDIEDSYAAMAKIGFDKNGIPNHTGPNGWNDPDMLEVGNGGMSADEYKTHFSLWALMAAPLILGNDVRKMSPQTLEILSNREVIAIDQDKAGTQGLPVKKSGSREIWTKKLADGSVAVGLFNRSATPQEIALNWQEIGLPVPAKLRDLWAHQDVTASAQYDVPAHGVILLRAWP
;
A
#
# COMPACT_ATOMS: atom_id res chain seq x y z
N MET A 1 57.95 -36.89 39.39
CA MET A 1 58.73 -36.54 40.59
C MET A 1 58.19 -35.24 41.13
N ARG A 2 57.81 -35.21 42.42
CA ARG A 2 56.98 -34.17 43.04
C ARG A 2 57.72 -32.83 43.14
N THR A 3 57.05 -31.74 42.76
CA THR A 3 57.39 -30.41 43.31
C THR A 3 56.11 -29.62 43.54
N ARG A 4 55.86 -29.35 44.83
CA ARG A 4 54.76 -28.52 45.35
C ARG A 4 55.06 -27.06 45.04
N ILE A 5 54.10 -26.36 44.44
CA ILE A 5 54.12 -24.90 44.35
C ILE A 5 53.20 -24.34 45.45
N ALA A 6 53.77 -23.46 46.27
CA ALA A 6 53.10 -22.79 47.38
C ALA A 6 52.13 -21.72 46.86
N LYS A 7 50.96 -21.63 47.52
CA LYS A 7 49.93 -20.62 47.28
C LYS A 7 50.41 -19.26 47.79
N ILE A 8 50.41 -18.25 46.91
CA ILE A 8 50.40 -16.83 47.30
C ILE A 8 48.97 -16.33 47.08
N GLY A 9 48.28 -16.00 48.15
CA GLY A 9 46.96 -15.36 48.10
C GLY A 9 47.12 -13.87 47.80
N VAL A 10 46.51 -13.42 46.71
CA VAL A 10 46.26 -12.00 46.46
C VAL A 10 44.75 -11.79 46.58
N ALA A 11 44.36 -11.03 47.58
CA ALA A 11 42.98 -10.60 47.78
C ALA A 11 42.65 -9.55 46.70
N PHE A 12 41.74 -9.89 45.79
CA PHE A 12 41.05 -8.91 44.96
C PHE A 12 39.71 -8.58 45.64
N THR A 13 39.63 -7.39 46.20
CA THR A 13 38.38 -6.79 46.66
C THR A 13 37.50 -6.54 45.44
N ALA A 14 36.52 -7.41 45.21
CA ALA A 14 35.48 -7.17 44.21
C ALA A 14 34.60 -6.03 44.72
N LEU A 15 34.79 -4.83 44.16
CA LEU A 15 33.87 -3.73 44.32
C LEU A 15 32.59 -4.10 43.54
N LEU A 16 31.60 -4.64 44.25
CA LEU A 16 30.23 -4.76 43.75
C LEU A 16 29.68 -3.34 43.57
N LEU A 17 29.79 -2.81 42.35
CA LEU A 17 28.98 -1.68 41.91
C LEU A 17 27.53 -2.19 41.81
N ALA A 18 26.80 -2.07 42.91
CA ALA A 18 25.35 -2.12 42.87
C ALA A 18 24.89 -0.93 42.02
N SER A 19 24.45 -1.20 40.79
CA SER A 19 23.64 -0.24 40.05
C SER A 19 22.33 -0.10 40.80
N SER A 20 22.19 1.00 41.54
CA SER A 20 20.90 1.42 42.06
C SER A 20 20.02 1.74 40.85
N ALA A 21 19.14 0.82 40.50
CA ALA A 21 18.00 1.14 39.63
C ALA A 21 17.24 2.27 40.32
N SER A 22 17.38 3.49 39.80
CA SER A 22 16.61 4.64 40.23
C SER A 22 15.14 4.31 39.98
N ALA A 23 14.40 3.95 41.03
CA ALA A 23 12.98 3.74 40.94
C ALA A 23 12.33 5.08 40.56
N ALA A 24 11.76 5.17 39.36
CA ALA A 24 10.86 6.28 39.05
C ALA A 24 9.76 6.32 40.11
N SER A 25 9.48 7.53 40.59
CA SER A 25 8.58 7.80 41.70
C SER A 25 7.17 7.21 41.46
N PRO A 26 6.45 6.77 42.51
CA PRO A 26 5.00 6.45 42.47
C PRO A 26 4.13 7.53 41.82
N ALA A 27 4.67 8.74 41.62
CA ALA A 27 4.03 9.92 41.07
C ALA A 27 3.60 9.82 39.59
N LEU A 28 4.13 8.88 38.78
CA LEU A 28 3.71 8.69 37.39
C LEU A 28 2.49 7.77 37.24
N SER A 29 2.20 6.92 38.23
CA SER A 29 1.12 5.95 38.15
C SER A 29 -0.26 6.60 38.16
N GLY A 30 -1.12 6.18 37.24
CA GLY A 30 -2.50 6.63 37.09
C GLY A 30 -2.89 6.89 35.64
N GLY A 31 -4.11 7.38 35.46
CA GLY A 31 -4.60 7.86 34.18
C GLY A 31 -4.52 9.39 34.08
N TRP A 32 -4.09 9.85 32.92
CA TRP A 32 -3.83 11.23 32.59
C TRP A 32 -4.61 11.60 31.33
N ILE A 33 -5.24 12.77 31.33
CA ILE A 33 -5.99 13.32 30.21
C ILE A 33 -5.11 14.35 29.52
N VAL A 34 -4.89 14.16 28.22
CA VAL A 34 -4.11 15.08 27.39
C VAL A 34 -4.96 16.34 27.16
N GLU A 35 -4.38 17.50 27.48
CA GLU A 35 -5.09 18.79 27.43
C GLU A 35 -5.21 19.32 25.99
N ALA A 36 -4.11 19.25 25.25
CA ALA A 36 -4.01 19.65 23.86
C ALA A 36 -3.06 18.70 23.12
N SER A 37 -3.42 18.32 21.90
CA SER A 37 -2.64 17.41 21.07
C SER A 37 -2.67 17.88 19.62
N PRO A 38 -1.59 17.69 18.84
CA PRO A 38 -1.67 17.85 17.39
C PRO A 38 -2.75 16.95 16.80
N ASP A 39 -3.34 17.37 15.68
CA ASP A 39 -4.42 16.61 15.01
C ASP A 39 -4.00 15.19 14.65
N PHE A 40 -2.74 15.04 14.21
CA PHE A 40 -2.06 13.76 14.07
C PHE A 40 -1.07 13.58 15.24
N PRO A 41 -1.08 12.44 15.97
CA PRO A 41 -2.07 11.37 15.96
C PRO A 41 -3.31 11.67 16.85
N GLY A 42 -3.39 12.85 17.47
CA GLY A 42 -4.50 13.24 18.33
C GLY A 42 -4.55 12.44 19.65
N PHE A 43 -3.51 12.53 20.46
CA PHE A 43 -3.46 11.89 21.79
C PHE A 43 -4.56 12.40 22.70
N THR A 44 -5.22 11.50 23.43
CA THR A 44 -6.33 11.82 24.34
C THR A 44 -6.04 11.43 25.77
N ARG A 45 -5.37 10.30 25.98
CA ARG A 45 -5.19 9.70 27.30
C ARG A 45 -3.85 8.98 27.41
N ILE A 46 -3.26 9.04 28.59
CA ILE A 46 -2.08 8.27 28.97
C ILE A 46 -2.43 7.48 30.23
N THR A 47 -2.22 6.16 30.23
CA THR A 47 -2.36 5.33 31.43
C THR A 47 -1.04 4.64 31.71
N VAL A 48 -0.52 4.80 32.92
CA VAL A 48 0.75 4.19 33.32
C VAL A 48 0.59 3.59 34.70
N GLN A 49 1.12 2.41 34.92
CA GLN A 49 1.08 1.71 36.20
C GLN A 49 2.34 0.87 36.39
N GLN A 50 2.65 0.56 37.65
CA GLN A 50 3.74 -0.35 38.00
C GLN A 50 3.15 -1.64 38.58
N HIS A 51 3.57 -2.79 38.05
CA HIS A 51 3.20 -4.11 38.55
C HIS A 51 4.48 -4.91 38.78
N ASP A 52 4.69 -5.41 40.01
CA ASP A 52 5.90 -6.13 40.43
C ASP A 52 7.22 -5.42 40.05
N GLY A 53 7.23 -4.10 40.15
CA GLY A 53 8.40 -3.27 39.82
C GLY A 53 8.55 -2.94 38.32
N ALA A 54 7.82 -3.60 37.43
CA ALA A 54 7.83 -3.33 36.00
C ALA A 54 6.78 -2.28 35.60
N TRP A 55 7.16 -1.35 34.71
CA TRP A 55 6.23 -0.37 34.15
C TRP A 55 5.40 -0.99 33.03
N GLN A 56 4.12 -0.63 33.00
CA GLN A 56 3.21 -0.89 31.90
C GLN A 56 2.44 0.39 31.61
N GLY A 57 2.12 0.63 30.34
CA GLY A 57 1.31 1.77 29.99
C GLY A 57 0.77 1.74 28.57
N MET A 58 -0.17 2.64 28.33
CA MET A 58 -0.78 2.87 27.03
C MET A 58 -0.95 4.36 26.80
N VAL A 59 -0.90 4.74 25.54
CA VAL A 59 -1.28 6.07 25.05
C VAL A 59 -2.44 5.90 24.09
N THR A 60 -3.60 6.46 24.40
CA THR A 60 -4.76 6.46 23.52
C THR A 60 -4.67 7.65 22.55
N SER A 61 -4.96 7.41 21.29
CA SER A 61 -5.01 8.41 20.22
C SER A 61 -6.27 8.28 19.37
N ARG A 62 -6.70 9.39 18.75
CA ARG A 62 -7.88 9.40 17.87
C ARG A 62 -7.65 8.62 16.58
N TRP A 63 -6.41 8.55 16.10
CA TRP A 63 -6.07 7.83 14.87
C TRP A 63 -5.89 6.35 15.11
N TYR A 64 -5.07 5.99 16.10
CA TYR A 64 -4.57 4.62 16.25
C TYR A 64 -5.20 3.85 17.42
N GLY A 65 -6.14 4.46 18.14
CA GLY A 65 -6.69 3.87 19.36
C GLY A 65 -5.63 3.75 20.45
N ASP A 66 -5.65 2.64 21.18
CA ASP A 66 -4.72 2.38 22.28
C ASP A 66 -3.37 1.86 21.77
N LEU A 67 -2.31 2.65 21.99
CA LEU A 67 -0.93 2.31 21.66
C LEU A 67 -0.19 1.85 22.92
N THR A 68 0.27 0.61 22.95
CA THR A 68 1.06 0.08 24.07
C THR A 68 2.44 0.74 24.14
N MET A 69 2.83 1.17 25.35
CA MET A 69 4.19 1.62 25.63
C MET A 69 5.15 0.41 25.64
N ARG A 70 6.18 0.45 24.81
CA ARG A 70 7.19 -0.60 24.67
C ARG A 70 8.55 -0.14 25.19
N ASP A 71 9.42 -1.08 25.51
CA ASP A 71 10.83 -0.84 25.92
C ASP A 71 10.96 0.19 27.04
N MET A 72 10.02 0.13 27.99
CA MET A 72 9.89 1.13 29.06
C MET A 72 11.10 1.09 30.00
N ARG A 73 11.73 2.25 30.22
CA ARG A 73 12.89 2.40 31.11
C ARG A 73 12.88 3.74 31.82
N VAL A 74 13.58 3.81 32.94
CA VAL A 74 13.69 5.03 33.74
C VAL A 74 15.10 5.59 33.61
N GLU A 75 15.21 6.85 33.22
CA GLU A 75 16.47 7.59 33.16
C GLU A 75 16.25 8.98 33.78
N ASP A 76 17.09 9.35 34.76
CA ASP A 76 17.02 10.65 35.46
C ASP A 76 15.61 11.03 35.96
N GLY A 77 14.85 10.04 36.45
CA GLY A 77 13.49 10.23 36.96
C GLY A 77 12.41 10.41 35.89
N LYS A 78 12.77 10.28 34.61
CA LYS A 78 11.86 10.30 33.44
C LYS A 78 11.60 8.88 32.98
N LEU A 79 10.38 8.62 32.53
CA LEU A 79 10.02 7.34 31.93
C LEU A 79 10.16 7.46 30.42
N ILE A 80 11.05 6.66 29.82
CA ILE A 80 11.29 6.61 28.39
C ILE A 80 10.66 5.33 27.84
N PHE A 81 10.00 5.43 26.70
CA PHE A 81 9.33 4.30 26.03
C PHE A 81 9.22 4.54 24.53
N HIS A 82 8.80 3.51 23.80
CA HIS A 82 8.48 3.57 22.38
C HIS A 82 6.99 3.34 22.14
N LEU A 83 6.46 3.90 21.06
CA LEU A 83 5.14 3.58 20.52
C LEU A 83 5.27 3.00 19.12
N PHE A 84 4.48 1.98 18.82
CA PHE A 84 4.38 1.38 17.50
C PHE A 84 2.97 1.57 16.95
N ASN A 85 2.85 2.31 15.85
CA ASN A 85 1.55 2.62 15.21
C ASN A 85 1.10 1.53 14.21
N GLY A 86 1.75 0.37 14.19
CA GLY A 86 1.43 -0.70 13.24
C GLY A 86 2.23 -0.67 11.94
N ASN A 87 2.92 0.43 11.63
CA ASN A 87 3.70 0.57 10.40
C ASN A 87 5.15 0.12 10.62
N PRO A 88 5.59 -1.03 10.08
CA PRO A 88 6.96 -1.53 10.27
C PRO A 88 8.03 -0.66 9.61
N ARG A 89 7.66 0.29 8.75
CA ARG A 89 8.58 1.25 8.12
C ARG A 89 8.98 2.38 9.07
N VAL A 90 8.16 2.65 10.10
CA VAL A 90 8.41 3.75 11.03
C VAL A 90 9.43 3.31 12.07
N LYS A 91 10.57 4.00 12.11
CA LYS A 91 11.56 3.83 13.17
C LYS A 91 10.93 4.25 14.50
N MET A 92 11.01 3.38 15.51
CA MET A 92 10.63 3.75 16.86
C MET A 92 11.68 4.71 17.44
N GLU A 93 11.20 5.84 17.95
CA GLU A 93 12.02 6.88 18.59
C GLU A 93 11.62 6.99 20.07
N ASP A 94 12.59 7.36 20.92
CA ASP A 94 12.37 7.56 22.35
C ASP A 94 11.29 8.63 22.59
N ILE A 95 10.28 8.27 23.38
CA ILE A 95 9.26 9.17 23.90
C ILE A 95 9.46 9.29 25.40
N VAL A 96 9.51 10.53 25.88
CA VAL A 96 9.84 10.89 27.25
C VAL A 96 8.58 11.35 27.97
N LEU A 97 8.24 10.64 29.05
CA LEU A 97 7.23 11.00 30.03
C LEU A 97 7.89 11.65 31.24
N GLU A 98 7.46 12.85 31.61
CA GLU A 98 7.99 13.57 32.76
C GLU A 98 6.89 14.14 33.63
N ARG A 99 7.06 14.04 34.95
CA ARG A 99 6.13 14.57 35.94
C ARG A 99 6.51 16.00 36.34
N HIS A 100 5.54 16.90 36.34
CA HIS A 100 5.66 18.29 36.76
C HIS A 100 4.60 18.62 37.82
N GLY A 101 4.86 18.31 39.09
CA GLY A 101 3.91 18.58 40.19
C GLY A 101 2.58 17.84 40.02
N ALA A 102 1.52 18.55 39.62
CA ALA A 102 0.18 18.01 39.36
C ALA A 102 -0.03 17.56 37.88
N SER A 103 0.83 17.99 36.95
CA SER A 103 0.75 17.71 35.51
C SER A 103 1.84 16.76 35.02
N LEU A 104 1.66 16.21 33.84
CA LEU A 104 2.57 15.31 33.15
C LEU A 104 2.86 15.91 31.76
N SER A 105 4.09 15.78 31.27
CA SER A 105 4.41 16.05 29.86
C SER A 105 4.86 14.78 29.15
N MET A 106 4.47 14.65 27.89
CA MET A 106 4.88 13.57 26.99
C MET A 106 5.47 14.20 25.73
N ARG A 107 6.75 13.92 25.47
CA ARG A 107 7.53 14.52 24.38
C ARG A 107 8.18 13.45 23.55
N GLY A 108 8.21 13.65 22.24
CA GLY A 108 8.92 12.76 21.35
C GLY A 108 8.46 12.93 19.92
N LYS A 109 8.61 11.86 19.15
CA LYS A 109 8.23 11.82 17.75
C LYS A 109 7.52 10.51 17.44
N LEU A 110 6.39 10.60 16.73
CA LEU A 110 5.69 9.44 16.19
C LEU A 110 5.55 9.64 14.68
N TRP A 111 6.21 8.75 13.92
CA TRP A 111 6.39 8.93 12.49
C TRP A 111 6.98 10.32 12.22
N ASP A 112 6.38 11.17 11.38
CA ASP A 112 6.95 12.49 11.07
C ASP A 112 6.52 13.61 12.03
N GLN A 113 5.66 13.29 13.01
CA GLN A 113 5.15 14.28 13.96
C GLN A 113 5.99 14.34 15.23
N VAL A 114 6.68 15.47 15.42
CA VAL A 114 7.24 15.86 16.72
C VAL A 114 6.14 16.46 17.60
N PHE A 115 6.08 16.06 18.87
CA PHE A 115 5.05 16.53 19.80
C PHE A 115 5.62 16.82 21.19
N ASP A 116 4.98 17.75 21.88
CA ASP A 116 5.13 18.05 23.31
C ASP A 116 3.74 18.33 23.87
N VAL A 117 3.15 17.34 24.54
CA VAL A 117 1.78 17.42 25.06
C VAL A 117 1.79 17.42 26.58
N LYS A 118 0.87 18.21 27.16
CA LYS A 118 0.62 18.24 28.60
C LYS A 118 -0.62 17.44 28.94
N ALA A 119 -0.60 16.82 30.12
CA ALA A 119 -1.71 16.05 30.64
C ALA A 119 -1.91 16.30 32.14
N HIS A 120 -3.16 16.26 32.60
CA HIS A 120 -3.53 16.33 34.01
C HIS A 120 -4.15 15.02 34.47
N LYS A 121 -4.21 14.80 35.79
CA LYS A 121 -4.75 13.55 36.35
C LYS A 121 -6.25 13.45 36.09
N GLY A 122 -6.69 12.37 35.45
CA GLY A 122 -8.10 12.15 35.15
C GLY A 122 -8.83 11.42 36.27
N THR A 123 -10.14 11.69 36.43
CA THR A 123 -11.02 10.81 37.21
C THR A 123 -11.34 9.54 36.41
N ALA A 124 -11.72 8.45 37.08
CA ALA A 124 -12.09 7.21 36.39
C ALA A 124 -13.17 7.42 35.31
N LYS A 125 -14.22 8.22 35.62
CA LYS A 125 -15.29 8.57 34.68
C LYS A 125 -14.77 9.36 33.48
N ALA A 126 -13.89 10.34 33.70
CA ALA A 126 -13.34 11.16 32.62
C ALA A 126 -12.39 10.35 31.71
N LEU A 127 -11.60 9.44 32.29
CA LEU A 127 -10.72 8.54 31.54
C LEU A 127 -11.51 7.52 30.72
N GLN A 128 -12.61 7.00 31.26
CA GLN A 128 -13.52 6.10 30.54
C GLN A 128 -14.22 6.80 29.37
N ALA A 129 -14.57 8.08 29.51
CA ALA A 129 -15.15 8.86 28.41
C ALA A 129 -14.19 9.05 27.22
N LEU A 130 -12.90 8.79 27.41
CA LEU A 130 -11.85 8.86 26.38
C LEU A 130 -11.44 7.48 25.85
N ASP A 131 -12.12 6.41 26.26
CA ASP A 131 -11.90 5.08 25.70
C ASP A 131 -12.08 5.11 24.19
N PHE A 132 -11.13 4.49 23.48
CA PHE A 132 -11.26 4.30 22.06
C PHE A 132 -12.40 3.30 21.79
N LYS A 133 -13.33 3.68 20.91
CA LYS A 133 -14.49 2.84 20.60
C LYS A 133 -14.08 1.76 19.62
N THR A 134 -13.89 0.53 20.11
CA THR A 134 -13.56 -0.60 19.25
C THR A 134 -14.79 -1.10 18.49
N THR A 135 -14.59 -1.49 17.23
CA THR A 135 -15.59 -2.22 16.43
C THR A 135 -15.36 -3.72 16.60
N THR A 136 -16.44 -4.50 16.54
CA THR A 136 -16.37 -5.96 16.52
C THR A 136 -16.37 -6.42 15.06
N LEU A 137 -15.31 -7.13 14.65
CA LEU A 137 -15.23 -7.69 13.30
C LEU A 137 -16.22 -8.84 13.12
N PRO A 138 -16.75 -9.04 11.89
CA PRO A 138 -17.64 -10.15 11.61
C PRO A 138 -16.94 -11.51 11.77
N PRO A 139 -17.68 -12.59 12.08
CA PRO A 139 -17.14 -13.94 12.04
C PRO A 139 -16.57 -14.28 10.66
N ARG A 140 -15.44 -14.98 10.64
CA ARG A 140 -14.73 -15.36 9.41
C ARG A 140 -15.64 -16.17 8.45
N ARG A 141 -15.78 -15.70 7.21
CA ARG A 141 -16.47 -16.41 6.11
C ARG A 141 -15.97 -15.96 4.74
N VAL A 142 -16.25 -16.79 3.74
CA VAL A 142 -16.00 -16.44 2.33
C VAL A 142 -17.12 -15.53 1.83
N VAL A 143 -16.75 -14.37 1.28
CA VAL A 143 -17.65 -13.42 0.62
C VAL A 143 -17.75 -13.80 -0.87
N PRO A 144 -18.95 -14.05 -1.41
CA PRO A 144 -19.12 -14.31 -2.84
C PRO A 144 -18.61 -13.14 -3.69
N GLN A 145 -17.61 -13.42 -4.53
CA GLN A 145 -17.03 -12.44 -5.42
C GLN A 145 -17.85 -12.29 -6.71
N GLN A 146 -17.97 -11.06 -7.21
CA GLN A 146 -18.57 -10.77 -8.51
C GLN A 146 -17.53 -10.86 -9.64
N ASN A 147 -17.96 -11.20 -10.86
CA ASN A 147 -17.08 -11.28 -12.02
C ASN A 147 -16.86 -9.90 -12.68
N LEU A 148 -16.10 -9.01 -12.02
CA LEU A 148 -15.91 -7.62 -12.47
C LEU A 148 -14.55 -7.33 -13.10
N ALA A 149 -13.57 -8.21 -12.91
CA ALA A 149 -12.19 -8.01 -13.34
C ALA A 149 -11.66 -9.26 -14.06
N ALA A 150 -12.35 -9.66 -15.14
CA ALA A 150 -11.98 -10.83 -15.94
C ALA A 150 -10.56 -10.73 -16.55
N THR A 151 -10.08 -9.50 -16.76
CA THR A 151 -8.68 -9.14 -17.03
C THR A 151 -8.22 -8.10 -15.98
N PRO A 152 -6.91 -7.82 -15.85
CA PRO A 152 -6.42 -6.81 -14.91
C PRO A 152 -7.10 -5.45 -15.15
N PRO A 153 -7.60 -4.76 -14.12
CA PRO A 153 -8.18 -3.43 -14.29
C PRO A 153 -7.17 -2.44 -14.89
N MET A 154 -7.63 -1.62 -15.85
CA MET A 154 -6.84 -0.54 -16.44
C MET A 154 -7.54 0.79 -16.19
N GLY A 155 -6.78 1.81 -15.79
CA GLY A 155 -7.36 3.11 -15.45
C GLY A 155 -6.31 4.12 -15.03
N TRP A 156 -6.72 5.07 -14.20
CA TRP A 156 -5.91 6.15 -13.68
C TRP A 156 -6.25 6.40 -12.21
N SER A 157 -5.28 6.82 -11.41
CA SER A 157 -5.45 7.24 -10.02
C SER A 157 -4.81 8.59 -9.76
N SER A 158 -5.44 9.40 -8.90
CA SER A 158 -5.01 10.78 -8.66
C SER A 158 -3.73 10.92 -7.81
N TRP A 159 -3.36 9.91 -7.03
CA TRP A 159 -2.42 10.09 -5.91
C TRP A 159 -1.01 10.54 -6.32
N ASN A 160 -0.31 9.78 -7.17
CA ASN A 160 1.12 10.02 -7.46
C ASN A 160 1.41 11.44 -7.97
N LYS A 161 0.46 12.02 -8.72
CA LYS A 161 0.63 13.35 -9.29
C LYS A 161 0.02 14.48 -8.46
N PHE A 162 -1.15 14.24 -7.86
CA PHE A 162 -1.96 15.29 -7.25
C PHE A 162 -1.97 15.22 -5.72
N ALA A 163 -1.63 14.08 -5.13
CA ALA A 163 -1.85 13.81 -3.70
C ALA A 163 -3.28 14.27 -3.29
N THR A 164 -3.37 15.19 -2.33
CA THR A 164 -4.66 15.75 -1.87
C THR A 164 -5.15 16.95 -2.68
N ASP A 165 -4.36 17.45 -3.64
CA ASP A 165 -4.66 18.61 -4.48
C ASP A 165 -5.47 18.20 -5.72
N ILE A 166 -6.58 17.50 -5.47
CA ILE A 166 -7.54 17.03 -6.46
C ILE A 166 -8.95 17.53 -6.14
N ASP A 167 -9.72 17.82 -7.19
CA ASP A 167 -11.10 18.34 -7.13
C ASP A 167 -11.99 17.80 -8.27
N ASP A 168 -13.31 18.05 -8.20
CA ASP A 168 -14.30 17.61 -9.20
C ASP A 168 -13.90 18.05 -10.62
N ARG A 169 -13.47 19.30 -10.78
CA ARG A 169 -13.06 19.86 -12.07
C ARG A 169 -11.90 19.06 -12.66
N SER A 170 -10.87 18.79 -11.87
CA SER A 170 -9.70 18.03 -12.31
C SER A 170 -10.09 16.62 -12.74
N ILE A 171 -10.99 15.94 -12.02
CA ILE A 171 -11.48 14.62 -12.41
C ILE A 171 -12.21 14.65 -13.76
N ARG A 172 -13.04 15.68 -14.01
CA ARG A 172 -13.71 15.86 -15.31
C ARG A 172 -12.70 16.08 -16.43
N GLU A 173 -11.70 16.94 -16.21
CA GLU A 173 -10.65 17.21 -17.19
C GLU A 173 -9.79 15.97 -17.48
N ILE A 174 -9.49 15.15 -16.46
CA ILE A 174 -8.80 13.87 -16.62
C ILE A 174 -9.66 12.89 -17.42
N ALA A 175 -10.95 12.79 -17.13
CA ALA A 175 -11.88 11.96 -17.89
C ALA A 175 -11.92 12.38 -19.38
N ASP A 176 -11.98 13.68 -19.66
CA ASP A 176 -11.91 14.21 -21.03
C ASP A 176 -10.57 13.93 -21.71
N ALA A 177 -9.46 14.02 -20.97
CA ALA A 177 -8.12 13.71 -21.48
C ALA A 177 -7.95 12.22 -21.80
N LEU A 178 -8.47 11.31 -20.97
CA LEU A 178 -8.47 9.87 -21.27
C LEU A 178 -9.23 9.56 -22.57
N VAL A 179 -10.37 10.21 -22.79
CA VAL A 179 -11.14 10.05 -24.04
C VAL A 179 -10.38 10.62 -25.23
N SER A 180 -9.97 11.89 -25.16
CA SER A 180 -9.40 12.62 -26.30
C SER A 180 -8.00 12.16 -26.69
N SER A 181 -7.22 11.59 -25.76
CA SER A 181 -5.92 10.95 -26.05
C SER A 181 -6.05 9.55 -26.65
N GLY A 182 -7.25 8.95 -26.64
CA GLY A 182 -7.49 7.57 -27.04
C GLY A 182 -7.14 6.53 -25.97
N LEU A 183 -6.72 6.93 -24.76
CA LEU A 183 -6.43 6.02 -23.65
C LEU A 183 -7.69 5.33 -23.09
N ARG A 184 -8.87 5.94 -23.15
CA ARG A 184 -10.11 5.19 -22.85
C ARG A 184 -10.23 3.99 -23.78
N ASP A 185 -10.10 4.25 -25.08
CA ASP A 185 -10.20 3.20 -26.09
C ASP A 185 -9.04 2.22 -25.93
N ALA A 186 -7.89 2.69 -25.42
CA ALA A 186 -6.80 1.99 -24.72
C ALA A 186 -7.18 0.70 -23.97
N GLY A 187 -8.26 0.85 -23.20
CA GLY A 187 -8.63 -0.02 -22.09
C GLY A 187 -8.65 0.72 -20.74
N TYR A 188 -8.05 1.92 -20.63
CA TYR A 188 -8.00 2.69 -19.39
C TYR A 188 -9.36 3.33 -19.07
N ILE A 189 -10.23 2.57 -18.40
CA ILE A 189 -11.62 2.96 -18.17
C ILE A 189 -11.92 3.41 -16.75
N TYR A 190 -11.09 3.07 -15.76
CA TYR A 190 -11.30 3.51 -14.37
C TYR A 190 -10.65 4.88 -14.12
N VAL A 191 -11.38 5.80 -13.50
CA VAL A 191 -10.91 7.10 -13.03
C VAL A 191 -11.05 7.12 -11.52
N ASN A 192 -9.97 6.84 -10.81
CA ASN A 192 -9.98 6.63 -9.37
C ASN A 192 -9.61 7.92 -8.63
N ILE A 193 -10.52 8.40 -7.79
CA ILE A 193 -10.26 9.46 -6.82
C ILE A 193 -9.58 8.83 -5.61
N ASP A 194 -8.34 9.23 -5.33
CA ASP A 194 -7.59 8.80 -4.14
C ASP A 194 -7.90 9.70 -2.92
N ASP A 195 -7.05 9.70 -1.90
CA ASP A 195 -7.30 10.41 -0.64
C ASP A 195 -7.48 11.93 -0.80
N GLY A 196 -8.22 12.57 0.12
CA GLY A 196 -8.47 14.01 0.13
C GLY A 196 -9.79 14.47 -0.48
N TRP A 197 -10.72 13.54 -0.77
CA TRP A 197 -12.10 13.85 -1.18
C TRP A 197 -13.06 13.97 0.01
N GLN A 198 -12.71 13.36 1.14
CA GLN A 198 -13.57 13.20 2.30
C GLN A 198 -13.77 14.55 3.00
N GLY A 199 -14.99 14.79 3.45
CA GLY A 199 -15.36 15.87 4.35
C GLY A 199 -15.54 15.37 5.77
N THR A 200 -16.66 15.76 6.39
CA THR A 200 -17.02 15.34 7.76
C THR A 200 -18.21 14.41 7.74
N ARG A 201 -18.38 13.63 8.82
CA ARG A 201 -19.59 12.82 9.00
C ARG A 201 -20.77 13.73 9.39
N ALA A 202 -21.91 13.54 8.73
CA ALA A 202 -23.15 14.17 9.14
C ALA A 202 -23.65 13.57 10.48
N LYS A 203 -24.68 14.18 11.07
CA LYS A 203 -25.24 13.74 12.36
C LYS A 203 -25.75 12.29 12.34
N ASP A 204 -26.14 11.79 11.17
CA ASP A 204 -26.58 10.42 10.96
C ASP A 204 -25.42 9.42 10.71
N GLY A 205 -24.18 9.89 10.81
CA GLY A 205 -22.97 9.09 10.59
C GLY A 205 -22.48 9.03 9.14
N SER A 206 -23.24 9.53 8.17
CA SER A 206 -22.88 9.43 6.75
C SER A 206 -21.66 10.29 6.44
N LEU A 207 -20.65 9.70 5.79
CA LEU A 207 -19.49 10.46 5.31
C LEU A 207 -19.89 11.35 4.13
N GLN A 208 -19.71 12.66 4.27
CA GLN A 208 -19.98 13.63 3.21
C GLN A 208 -18.67 13.94 2.45
N PRO A 209 -18.73 14.20 1.13
CA PRO A 209 -17.58 14.74 0.41
C PRO A 209 -17.29 16.18 0.89
N ASN A 210 -16.05 16.63 0.69
CA ASN A 210 -15.67 18.02 1.00
C ASN A 210 -16.07 19.00 -0.13
N ALA A 211 -15.83 20.28 0.09
CA ALA A 211 -16.22 21.35 -0.84
C ALA A 211 -15.58 21.26 -2.24
N LYS A 212 -14.48 20.52 -2.40
CA LYS A 212 -13.85 20.27 -3.72
C LYS A 212 -14.68 19.32 -4.58
N PHE A 213 -15.63 18.61 -3.96
CA PHE A 213 -16.42 17.53 -4.53
C PHE A 213 -17.90 17.68 -4.15
N PRO A 214 -18.56 18.76 -4.60
CA PRO A 214 -19.88 19.16 -4.10
C PRO A 214 -21.01 18.18 -4.46
N ASP A 215 -20.86 17.38 -5.53
CA ASP A 215 -21.85 16.38 -5.93
C ASP A 215 -21.17 15.15 -6.57
N MET A 216 -20.96 14.12 -5.75
CA MET A 216 -20.37 12.85 -6.21
C MET A 216 -21.20 12.11 -7.23
N LYS A 217 -22.53 12.23 -7.16
CA LYS A 217 -23.39 11.55 -8.11
C LYS A 217 -23.30 12.21 -9.48
N ALA A 218 -23.35 13.54 -9.54
CA ALA A 218 -23.20 14.28 -10.79
C ALA A 218 -21.80 14.10 -11.42
N LEU A 219 -20.76 13.90 -10.60
CA LEU A 219 -19.42 13.55 -11.09
C LEU A 219 -19.39 12.14 -11.69
N ALA A 220 -19.96 11.15 -10.99
CA ALA A 220 -20.07 9.78 -11.51
C ALA A 220 -20.86 9.72 -12.82
N ASP A 221 -22.03 10.37 -12.87
CA ASP A 221 -22.87 10.44 -14.07
C ASP A 221 -22.11 11.04 -15.26
N TYR A 222 -21.27 12.06 -15.03
CA TYR A 222 -20.42 12.66 -16.07
C TYR A 222 -19.35 11.69 -16.57
N VAL A 223 -18.65 11.02 -15.66
CA VAL A 223 -17.62 10.02 -16.00
C VAL A 223 -18.25 8.85 -16.76
N HIS A 224 -19.42 8.37 -16.33
CA HIS A 224 -20.17 7.31 -17.02
C HIS A 224 -20.59 7.73 -18.43
N ALA A 225 -21.04 8.97 -18.63
CA ALA A 225 -21.41 9.49 -19.94
C ALA A 225 -20.24 9.50 -20.95
N LYS A 226 -18.99 9.41 -20.48
CA LYS A 226 -17.78 9.31 -21.30
C LYS A 226 -17.38 7.87 -21.63
N GLY A 227 -18.13 6.88 -21.13
CA GLY A 227 -17.79 5.46 -21.22
C GLY A 227 -16.71 5.03 -20.22
N LEU A 228 -16.49 5.82 -19.17
CA LEU A 228 -15.54 5.56 -18.10
C LEU A 228 -16.28 5.10 -16.83
N LYS A 229 -15.52 4.70 -15.81
CA LYS A 229 -15.96 4.22 -14.51
C LYS A 229 -15.33 5.06 -13.41
N LEU A 230 -16.07 5.44 -12.38
CA LEU A 230 -15.55 6.27 -11.30
C LEU A 230 -15.15 5.42 -10.10
N GLY A 231 -13.92 5.58 -9.61
CA GLY A 231 -13.43 4.96 -8.40
C GLY A 231 -13.31 5.94 -7.23
N ILE A 232 -13.33 5.40 -6.01
CA ILE A 232 -13.15 6.14 -4.77
C ILE A 232 -12.18 5.41 -3.83
N TYR A 233 -11.75 6.11 -2.79
CA TYR A 233 -10.80 5.64 -1.79
C TYR A 233 -11.34 5.76 -0.36
N THR A 234 -11.06 4.79 0.49
CA THR A 234 -11.21 4.92 1.96
C THR A 234 -10.32 3.90 2.69
N SER A 235 -10.35 3.88 4.02
CA SER A 235 -9.60 2.96 4.88
C SER A 235 -10.50 2.40 6.01
N PRO A 236 -10.13 1.27 6.64
CA PRO A 236 -10.86 0.67 7.74
C PRO A 236 -10.59 1.34 9.08
N GLY A 237 -9.56 2.18 9.18
CA GLY A 237 -9.22 2.91 10.41
C GLY A 237 -10.01 4.21 10.57
N PRO A 238 -9.98 4.86 11.76
CA PRO A 238 -10.62 6.15 11.98
C PRO A 238 -10.20 7.21 10.97
N LYS A 239 -8.94 7.13 10.53
CA LYS A 239 -8.34 8.07 9.58
C LYS A 239 -7.74 7.36 8.37
N SER A 240 -7.85 7.99 7.21
CA SER A 240 -7.08 7.64 6.03
C SER A 240 -5.59 7.94 6.22
N CYS A 241 -4.77 7.58 5.24
CA CYS A 241 -3.33 7.80 5.29
C CYS A 241 -2.96 9.28 5.35
N ALA A 242 -3.68 10.15 4.62
CA ALA A 242 -3.48 11.60 4.67
C ALA A 242 -4.27 12.30 5.80
N GLY A 243 -4.95 11.54 6.67
CA GLY A 243 -5.61 12.06 7.87
C GLY A 243 -7.05 12.52 7.71
N PHE A 244 -7.70 12.15 6.62
CA PHE A 244 -9.14 12.37 6.44
C PHE A 244 -9.95 11.29 7.16
N GLU A 245 -11.28 11.48 7.26
CA GLU A 245 -12.17 10.47 7.86
C GLU A 245 -12.11 9.14 7.09
N GLY A 246 -11.78 8.05 7.79
CA GLY A 246 -11.89 6.68 7.27
C GLY A 246 -13.25 6.07 7.60
N SER A 247 -13.49 4.83 7.16
CA SER A 247 -14.80 4.16 7.27
C SER A 247 -15.05 3.41 8.59
N TYR A 248 -14.16 3.57 9.58
CA TYR A 248 -14.25 2.88 10.87
C TYR A 248 -15.59 3.10 11.59
N GLY A 249 -16.29 2.01 11.90
CA GLY A 249 -17.60 2.04 12.55
C GLY A 249 -18.78 2.41 11.64
N HIS A 250 -18.53 2.65 10.35
CA HIS A 250 -19.53 3.11 9.37
C HIS A 250 -19.46 2.35 8.04
N ILE A 251 -18.82 1.19 8.01
CA ILE A 251 -18.51 0.41 6.79
C ILE A 251 -19.73 0.20 5.89
N GLN A 252 -20.85 -0.25 6.46
CA GLN A 252 -22.08 -0.56 5.74
C GLN A 252 -22.78 0.70 5.23
N GLN A 253 -22.70 1.80 5.99
CA GLN A 253 -23.25 3.09 5.59
C GLN A 253 -22.45 3.70 4.45
N ASP A 254 -21.13 3.69 4.55
CA ASP A 254 -20.23 4.26 3.55
C ASP A 254 -20.32 3.47 2.23
N ALA A 255 -20.33 2.12 2.28
CA ALA A 255 -20.54 1.28 1.09
C ALA A 255 -21.86 1.58 0.37
N LYS A 256 -22.94 1.81 1.14
CA LYS A 256 -24.24 2.22 0.58
C LYS A 256 -24.17 3.59 -0.09
N SER A 257 -23.51 4.57 0.53
CA SER A 257 -23.29 5.89 -0.07
C SER A 257 -22.52 5.80 -1.38
N PHE A 258 -21.45 4.99 -1.43
CA PHE A 258 -20.67 4.77 -2.66
C PHE A 258 -21.54 4.20 -3.78
N ALA A 259 -22.38 3.21 -3.48
CA ALA A 259 -23.34 2.66 -4.45
C ALA A 259 -24.36 3.71 -4.93
N GLN A 260 -24.87 4.55 -4.02
CA GLN A 260 -25.82 5.63 -4.35
C GLN A 260 -25.22 6.74 -5.20
N TRP A 261 -23.94 7.07 -5.00
CA TRP A 261 -23.22 8.01 -5.84
C TRP A 261 -22.86 7.43 -7.20
N GLY A 262 -22.89 6.12 -7.37
CA GLY A 262 -22.57 5.47 -8.64
C GLY A 262 -21.09 5.09 -8.79
N ILE A 263 -20.37 4.89 -7.67
CA ILE A 263 -18.99 4.40 -7.68
C ILE A 263 -18.92 2.98 -8.28
N ASP A 264 -17.86 2.69 -9.04
CA ASP A 264 -17.61 1.43 -9.72
C ASP A 264 -16.35 0.70 -9.22
N TYR A 265 -15.51 1.38 -8.45
CA TYR A 265 -14.23 0.89 -7.96
C TYR A 265 -13.95 1.46 -6.56
N LEU A 266 -13.51 0.62 -5.62
CA LEU A 266 -13.07 1.04 -4.30
C LEU A 266 -11.62 0.59 -4.08
N LYS A 267 -10.70 1.54 -3.87
CA LYS A 267 -9.41 1.29 -3.22
C LYS A 267 -9.63 1.35 -1.71
N TYR A 268 -9.26 0.28 -1.01
CA TYR A 268 -9.47 0.14 0.43
C TYR A 268 -8.15 -0.10 1.16
N ASP A 269 -7.65 0.97 1.75
CA ASP A 269 -6.33 1.03 2.39
C ASP A 269 -6.30 0.37 3.77
N LEU A 270 -5.20 0.47 4.52
CA LEU A 270 -5.11 0.02 5.92
C LEU A 270 -4.78 1.16 6.89
N CYS A 271 -3.81 2.02 6.57
CA CYS A 271 -3.49 3.30 7.24
C CYS A 271 -3.61 3.28 8.78
N SER A 272 -4.45 4.12 9.39
CA SER A 272 -4.60 4.17 10.86
C SER A 272 -5.15 2.87 11.46
N GLY A 273 -5.79 2.02 10.66
CA GLY A 273 -6.21 0.68 11.04
C GLY A 273 -5.03 -0.26 11.30
N GLU A 274 -3.83 0.01 10.77
CA GLU A 274 -2.64 -0.81 10.99
C GLU A 274 -2.29 -0.98 12.47
N ALA A 275 -2.64 -0.02 13.33
CA ALA A 275 -2.31 -0.07 14.74
C ALA A 275 -2.99 -1.23 15.47
N PHE A 276 -4.22 -1.57 15.07
CA PHE A 276 -5.05 -2.56 15.78
C PHE A 276 -5.58 -3.69 14.88
N TYR A 277 -5.57 -3.53 13.55
CA TYR A 277 -5.70 -4.62 12.59
C TYR A 277 -4.31 -5.11 12.17
N ASN A 278 -3.61 -5.72 13.12
CA ASN A 278 -2.19 -6.06 13.02
C ASN A 278 -1.89 -7.56 13.08
N THR A 279 -2.93 -8.40 13.01
CA THR A 279 -2.83 -9.86 12.87
C THR A 279 -3.52 -10.32 11.59
N ALA A 280 -3.18 -11.52 11.11
CA ALA A 280 -3.82 -12.13 9.94
C ALA A 280 -5.35 -12.18 10.05
N ASP A 281 -5.89 -12.57 11.20
CA ASP A 281 -7.34 -12.66 11.41
C ASP A 281 -8.01 -11.28 11.43
N THR A 282 -7.38 -10.28 12.04
CA THR A 282 -7.94 -8.92 12.08
C THR A 282 -7.89 -8.21 10.73
N VAL A 283 -6.82 -8.40 9.94
CA VAL A 283 -6.74 -7.86 8.57
C VAL A 283 -7.78 -8.55 7.71
N TYR A 284 -7.85 -9.89 7.74
CA TYR A 284 -8.88 -10.63 7.02
C TYR A 284 -10.29 -10.12 7.37
N GLY A 285 -10.60 -9.99 8.67
CA GLY A 285 -11.92 -9.60 9.14
C GLY A 285 -12.34 -8.20 8.72
N THR A 286 -11.43 -7.21 8.72
CA THR A 286 -11.79 -5.85 8.31
C THR A 286 -12.02 -5.73 6.80
N TYR A 287 -11.23 -6.45 5.99
CA TYR A 287 -11.47 -6.52 4.55
C TYR A 287 -12.73 -7.33 4.21
N GLN A 288 -13.02 -8.39 4.97
CA GLN A 288 -14.28 -9.12 4.86
C GLN A 288 -15.48 -8.21 5.14
N GLU A 289 -15.42 -7.39 6.19
CA GLU A 289 -16.51 -6.49 6.57
C GLU A 289 -16.88 -5.53 5.43
N MET A 290 -15.90 -4.92 4.79
CA MET A 290 -16.14 -4.05 3.63
C MET A 290 -16.58 -4.85 2.40
N GLY A 291 -16.00 -6.02 2.13
CA GLY A 291 -16.45 -6.89 1.05
C GLY A 291 -17.93 -7.28 1.16
N GLU A 292 -18.39 -7.63 2.36
CA GLU A 292 -19.80 -7.91 2.64
C GLU A 292 -20.69 -6.67 2.46
N ALA A 293 -20.22 -5.50 2.91
CA ALA A 293 -20.93 -4.25 2.78
C ALA A 293 -21.11 -3.84 1.31
N LEU A 294 -20.07 -3.98 0.48
CA LEU A 294 -20.15 -3.75 -0.96
C LEU A 294 -21.13 -4.70 -1.64
N ALA A 295 -21.08 -6.00 -1.31
CA ALA A 295 -22.03 -6.98 -1.84
C ALA A 295 -23.49 -6.63 -1.45
N ALA A 296 -23.71 -6.15 -0.23
CA ALA A 296 -25.03 -5.75 0.26
C ALA A 296 -25.52 -4.42 -0.33
N ALA A 297 -24.62 -3.54 -0.79
CA ALA A 297 -24.97 -2.23 -1.34
C ALA A 297 -25.68 -2.31 -2.71
N GLY A 298 -25.62 -3.46 -3.38
CA GLY A 298 -26.43 -3.75 -4.58
C GLY A 298 -25.92 -3.12 -5.89
N ARG A 299 -24.76 -2.45 -5.86
CA ARG A 299 -24.05 -1.98 -7.07
C ARG A 299 -22.75 -2.78 -7.24
N PRO A 300 -22.44 -3.27 -8.46
CA PRO A 300 -21.14 -3.87 -8.74
C PRO A 300 -20.00 -2.86 -8.57
N ILE A 301 -19.08 -3.15 -7.65
CA ILE A 301 -17.91 -2.32 -7.33
C ILE A 301 -16.66 -3.21 -7.33
N VAL A 302 -15.68 -2.89 -8.17
CA VAL A 302 -14.35 -3.52 -8.12
C VAL A 302 -13.72 -3.21 -6.78
N TYR A 303 -13.33 -4.24 -6.05
CA TYR A 303 -12.76 -4.12 -4.70
C TYR A 303 -11.24 -4.33 -4.74
N SER A 304 -10.49 -3.24 -4.57
CA SER A 304 -9.02 -3.19 -4.57
C SER A 304 -8.50 -3.10 -3.14
N LEU A 305 -7.76 -4.12 -2.73
CA LEU A 305 -7.21 -4.25 -1.38
C LEU A 305 -5.85 -3.57 -1.30
N CYS A 306 -5.66 -2.66 -0.37
CA CYS A 306 -4.42 -1.91 -0.19
C CYS A 306 -3.89 -2.09 1.25
N GLU A 307 -3.45 -3.30 1.56
CA GLU A 307 -2.86 -3.66 2.87
C GLU A 307 -1.35 -3.91 2.81
N TYR A 308 -0.75 -3.65 1.65
CA TYR A 308 0.69 -3.65 1.39
C TYR A 308 1.35 -5.05 1.37
N GLY A 309 0.59 -6.12 1.10
CA GLY A 309 1.09 -7.49 0.98
C GLY A 309 1.21 -8.25 2.30
N ARG A 310 0.67 -7.71 3.40
CA ARG A 310 0.67 -8.35 4.71
C ARG A 310 -0.10 -9.66 4.68
N PHE A 311 0.43 -10.62 5.44
CA PHE A 311 -0.20 -11.91 5.68
C PHE A 311 -0.56 -12.67 4.38
N ASP A 312 0.26 -12.53 3.33
CA ASP A 312 0.07 -13.21 2.05
C ASP A 312 -1.33 -13.00 1.47
N VAL A 313 -1.66 -11.73 1.18
CA VAL A 313 -2.98 -11.32 0.66
C VAL A 313 -3.46 -12.11 -0.55
N GLY A 314 -2.57 -12.62 -1.40
CA GLY A 314 -2.97 -13.45 -2.52
C GLY A 314 -3.67 -14.75 -2.10
N SER A 315 -3.38 -15.28 -0.90
CA SER A 315 -4.01 -16.48 -0.36
C SER A 315 -5.44 -16.26 0.14
N TRP A 316 -5.83 -15.01 0.43
CA TRP A 316 -7.11 -14.71 1.08
C TRP A 316 -7.93 -13.58 0.45
N GLY A 317 -7.35 -12.75 -0.41
CA GLY A 317 -7.98 -11.55 -0.98
C GLY A 317 -9.28 -11.85 -1.74
N ARG A 318 -9.31 -12.96 -2.50
CA ARG A 318 -10.54 -13.43 -3.17
C ARG A 318 -11.62 -13.83 -2.18
N ALA A 319 -11.23 -14.42 -1.04
CA ALA A 319 -12.17 -14.90 -0.03
C ALA A 319 -12.93 -13.77 0.68
N VAL A 320 -12.45 -12.53 0.59
CA VAL A 320 -13.13 -11.34 1.10
C VAL A 320 -13.79 -10.52 0.00
N GLY A 321 -13.91 -11.06 -1.23
CA GLY A 321 -14.52 -10.39 -2.38
C GLY A 321 -13.57 -9.46 -3.16
N GLY A 322 -12.26 -9.49 -2.85
CA GLY A 322 -11.24 -8.67 -3.48
C GLY A 322 -10.90 -9.09 -4.91
N HIS A 323 -10.85 -8.12 -5.82
CA HIS A 323 -10.58 -8.32 -7.25
C HIS A 323 -9.12 -8.07 -7.63
N LEU A 324 -8.38 -7.39 -6.77
CA LEU A 324 -6.95 -7.12 -6.86
C LEU A 324 -6.44 -6.71 -5.48
N TRP A 325 -5.15 -6.91 -5.23
CA TRP A 325 -4.54 -6.63 -3.94
C TRP A 325 -3.10 -6.18 -4.07
N ARG A 326 -2.76 -5.11 -3.35
CA ARG A 326 -1.39 -4.60 -3.25
C ARG A 326 -0.49 -5.68 -2.67
N THR A 327 0.60 -6.01 -3.36
CA THR A 327 1.55 -7.05 -2.89
C THR A 327 2.75 -6.48 -2.14
N THR A 328 2.92 -5.15 -2.17
CA THR A 328 4.06 -4.44 -1.59
C THR A 328 3.62 -3.10 -1.00
N GLY A 329 4.55 -2.42 -0.31
CA GLY A 329 4.47 -0.98 -0.08
C GLY A 329 4.48 -0.17 -1.38
N ASP A 330 4.34 1.14 -1.25
CA ASP A 330 4.10 2.03 -2.39
C ASP A 330 5.31 2.12 -3.32
N ILE A 331 5.02 2.24 -4.61
CA ILE A 331 6.03 2.56 -5.62
C ILE A 331 6.44 4.03 -5.52
N GLU A 332 7.63 4.32 -6.05
CA GLU A 332 8.14 5.67 -6.24
C GLU A 332 8.68 5.77 -7.67
N ASP A 333 8.66 6.97 -8.25
CA ASP A 333 9.18 7.25 -9.59
C ASP A 333 10.72 7.21 -9.63
N SER A 334 11.27 6.02 -9.43
CA SER A 334 12.69 5.70 -9.60
C SER A 334 12.85 4.26 -10.05
N TYR A 335 13.87 4.01 -10.87
CA TYR A 335 14.14 2.66 -11.36
C TYR A 335 14.42 1.66 -10.23
N ALA A 336 15.08 2.09 -9.15
CA ALA A 336 15.39 1.23 -8.02
C ALA A 336 14.12 0.76 -7.27
N ALA A 337 13.16 1.66 -7.05
CA ALA A 337 11.88 1.31 -6.43
C ALA A 337 11.06 0.38 -7.34
N MET A 338 10.90 0.77 -8.61
CA MET A 338 10.20 -0.04 -9.62
C MET A 338 10.80 -1.44 -9.75
N ALA A 339 12.13 -1.54 -9.85
CA ALA A 339 12.80 -2.83 -10.01
C ALA A 339 12.65 -3.72 -8.77
N LYS A 340 12.75 -3.14 -7.57
CA LYS A 340 12.53 -3.87 -6.31
C LYS A 340 11.10 -4.42 -6.23
N ILE A 341 10.11 -3.63 -6.61
CA ILE A 341 8.70 -4.04 -6.57
C ILE A 341 8.41 -5.10 -7.65
N GLY A 342 8.70 -4.79 -8.91
CA GLY A 342 8.35 -5.66 -10.03
C GLY A 342 9.19 -6.94 -10.10
N PHE A 343 10.52 -6.84 -10.07
CA PHE A 343 11.39 -8.01 -10.27
C PHE A 343 11.58 -8.87 -9.01
N ASP A 344 11.60 -8.24 -7.82
CA ASP A 344 12.10 -8.89 -6.61
C ASP A 344 11.02 -9.17 -5.55
N LYS A 345 9.90 -8.44 -5.55
CA LYS A 345 8.91 -8.47 -4.46
C LYS A 345 7.47 -8.68 -4.88
N ASN A 346 7.17 -8.78 -6.17
CA ASN A 346 5.80 -9.00 -6.63
C ASN A 346 5.24 -10.33 -6.09
N GLY A 347 3.92 -10.36 -5.85
CA GLY A 347 3.21 -11.45 -5.20
C GLY A 347 3.35 -12.82 -5.87
N ILE A 348 2.85 -13.84 -5.18
CA ILE A 348 2.93 -15.24 -5.64
C ILE A 348 2.13 -15.39 -6.94
N PRO A 349 2.74 -15.87 -8.04
CA PRO A 349 2.11 -15.92 -9.36
C PRO A 349 0.79 -16.69 -9.44
N ASN A 350 0.64 -17.75 -8.64
CA ASN A 350 -0.56 -18.59 -8.63
C ASN A 350 -1.78 -17.94 -7.96
N HIS A 351 -1.61 -16.77 -7.34
CA HIS A 351 -2.73 -16.00 -6.82
C HIS A 351 -3.36 -15.10 -7.90
N THR A 352 -2.60 -14.79 -8.95
CA THR A 352 -3.04 -14.02 -10.12
C THR A 352 -3.90 -14.87 -11.06
N GLY A 353 -5.00 -14.29 -11.53
CA GLY A 353 -5.92 -14.88 -12.50
C GLY A 353 -7.22 -14.10 -12.62
N PRO A 354 -8.13 -14.46 -13.53
CA PRO A 354 -9.41 -13.78 -13.70
C PRO A 354 -10.11 -13.49 -12.37
N ASN A 355 -10.48 -12.22 -12.16
CA ASN A 355 -11.06 -11.65 -10.93
C ASN A 355 -10.14 -11.63 -9.69
N GLY A 356 -8.82 -11.66 -9.84
CA GLY A 356 -7.92 -11.53 -8.70
C GLY A 356 -6.49 -11.36 -9.16
N TRP A 357 -5.98 -10.15 -9.01
CA TRP A 357 -4.71 -9.74 -9.60
C TRP A 357 -3.74 -9.27 -8.51
N ASN A 358 -2.51 -9.78 -8.55
CA ASN A 358 -1.42 -9.16 -7.80
C ASN A 358 -1.23 -7.73 -8.32
N ASP A 359 -1.28 -6.77 -7.41
CA ASP A 359 -1.13 -5.35 -7.69
C ASP A 359 0.23 -4.85 -7.17
N PRO A 360 1.24 -4.72 -8.04
CA PRO A 360 2.52 -4.12 -7.72
C PRO A 360 2.49 -2.58 -7.72
N ASP A 361 1.32 -1.98 -7.54
CA ASP A 361 1.07 -0.52 -7.49
C ASP A 361 1.07 0.17 -8.86
N MET A 362 0.78 1.47 -8.85
CA MET A 362 0.55 2.30 -10.02
C MET A 362 1.73 2.38 -11.00
N LEU A 363 1.43 2.74 -12.24
CA LEU A 363 2.42 3.05 -13.28
C LEU A 363 2.94 4.49 -13.09
N GLU A 364 4.26 4.63 -12.93
CA GLU A 364 4.94 5.92 -12.82
C GLU A 364 5.28 6.57 -14.18
N VAL A 365 4.83 5.94 -15.27
CA VAL A 365 5.17 6.33 -16.64
C VAL A 365 4.85 7.80 -16.94
N GLY A 366 5.89 8.60 -17.10
CA GLY A 366 5.81 10.02 -17.43
C GLY A 366 5.81 10.98 -16.24
N ASN A 367 6.12 10.52 -15.02
CA ASN A 367 6.21 11.39 -13.84
C ASN A 367 7.53 12.17 -13.74
N GLY A 368 8.59 11.69 -14.40
CA GLY A 368 9.82 12.42 -14.71
C GLY A 368 11.10 11.89 -14.03
N GLY A 369 10.99 10.93 -13.12
CA GLY A 369 12.09 10.36 -12.34
C GLY A 369 12.81 9.18 -13.01
N MET A 370 12.20 8.59 -14.04
CA MET A 370 12.82 7.55 -14.88
C MET A 370 13.03 8.02 -16.34
N SER A 371 13.97 7.38 -17.02
CA SER A 371 14.24 7.50 -18.45
C SER A 371 13.17 6.79 -19.29
N ALA A 372 13.20 7.04 -20.61
CA ALA A 372 12.30 6.39 -21.56
C ALA A 372 12.40 4.85 -21.55
N ASP A 373 13.63 4.32 -21.53
CA ASP A 373 13.85 2.88 -21.53
C ASP A 373 13.42 2.24 -20.20
N GLU A 374 13.63 2.95 -19.09
CA GLU A 374 13.15 2.54 -17.77
C GLU A 374 11.61 2.50 -17.71
N TYR A 375 10.91 3.47 -18.31
CA TYR A 375 9.45 3.43 -18.42
C TYR A 375 8.95 2.32 -19.33
N LYS A 376 9.63 2.02 -20.44
CA LYS A 376 9.30 0.85 -21.28
C LYS A 376 9.49 -0.44 -20.50
N THR A 377 10.56 -0.56 -19.72
CA THR A 377 10.81 -1.70 -18.82
C THR A 377 9.68 -1.83 -17.80
N HIS A 378 9.31 -0.74 -17.12
CA HIS A 378 8.24 -0.71 -16.14
C HIS A 378 6.90 -1.18 -16.74
N PHE A 379 6.48 -0.60 -17.87
CA PHE A 379 5.22 -0.95 -18.52
C PHE A 379 5.21 -2.40 -19.04
N SER A 380 6.33 -2.85 -19.62
CA SER A 380 6.48 -4.23 -20.12
C SER A 380 6.42 -5.26 -18.99
N LEU A 381 7.07 -4.97 -17.86
CA LEU A 381 7.08 -5.86 -16.71
C LEU A 381 5.68 -5.97 -16.09
N TRP A 382 4.97 -4.85 -15.91
CA TRP A 382 3.59 -4.87 -15.41
C TRP A 382 2.67 -5.69 -16.34
N ALA A 383 2.77 -5.51 -17.65
CA ALA A 383 2.00 -6.27 -18.62
C ALA A 383 2.32 -7.78 -18.61
N LEU A 384 3.61 -8.13 -18.52
CA LEU A 384 4.02 -9.54 -18.34
C LEU A 384 3.50 -10.11 -17.03
N MET A 385 3.39 -9.32 -15.97
CA MET A 385 2.89 -9.80 -14.68
C MET A 385 1.36 -9.95 -14.62
N ALA A 386 0.62 -9.50 -15.65
CA ALA A 386 -0.84 -9.35 -15.59
C ALA A 386 -1.25 -8.46 -14.40
N ALA A 387 -0.52 -7.37 -14.21
CA ALA A 387 -0.77 -6.40 -13.15
C ALA A 387 -1.84 -5.39 -13.59
N PRO A 388 -2.62 -4.82 -12.67
CA PRO A 388 -3.46 -3.67 -12.97
C PRO A 388 -2.61 -2.54 -13.61
N LEU A 389 -3.06 -2.00 -14.75
CA LEU A 389 -2.40 -0.88 -15.42
C LEU A 389 -3.09 0.42 -15.01
N ILE A 390 -2.79 0.88 -13.80
CA ILE A 390 -3.34 2.13 -13.24
C ILE A 390 -2.32 3.25 -13.39
N LEU A 391 -2.62 4.25 -14.22
CA LEU A 391 -1.78 5.39 -14.48
C LEU A 391 -1.69 6.32 -13.25
N GLY A 392 -0.48 6.74 -12.88
CA GLY A 392 -0.22 7.68 -11.78
C GLY A 392 0.24 9.09 -12.22
N ASN A 393 0.05 9.47 -13.49
CA ASN A 393 0.59 10.72 -14.07
C ASN A 393 -0.50 11.78 -14.37
N ASP A 394 -0.12 12.98 -14.84
CA ASP A 394 -1.10 13.95 -15.39
C ASP A 394 -1.37 13.68 -16.86
N VAL A 395 -2.43 12.93 -17.17
CA VAL A 395 -2.78 12.57 -18.56
C VAL A 395 -3.13 13.76 -19.46
N ARG A 396 -3.37 14.96 -18.89
CA ARG A 396 -3.63 16.18 -19.67
C ARG A 396 -2.34 16.76 -20.28
N LYS A 397 -1.17 16.36 -19.78
CA LYS A 397 0.14 16.98 -20.09
C LYS A 397 1.20 15.95 -20.49
N MET A 398 0.79 14.79 -21.01
CA MET A 398 1.72 13.76 -21.44
C MET A 398 2.54 14.22 -22.65
N SER A 399 3.82 13.85 -22.65
CA SER A 399 4.63 13.93 -23.87
C SER A 399 4.14 12.92 -24.91
N PRO A 400 4.41 13.11 -26.22
CA PRO A 400 4.12 12.11 -27.24
C PRO A 400 4.72 10.74 -26.92
N GLN A 401 5.93 10.71 -26.35
CA GLN A 401 6.61 9.49 -25.94
C GLN A 401 5.90 8.78 -24.78
N THR A 402 5.42 9.53 -23.79
CA THR A 402 4.62 8.97 -22.69
C THR A 402 3.32 8.36 -23.23
N LEU A 403 2.64 9.06 -24.13
CA LEU A 403 1.42 8.55 -24.77
C LEU A 403 1.71 7.30 -25.61
N GLU A 404 2.82 7.27 -26.35
CA GLU A 404 3.24 6.09 -27.13
C GLU A 404 3.43 4.86 -26.24
N ILE A 405 4.11 5.00 -25.10
CA ILE A 405 4.29 3.91 -24.13
C ILE A 405 2.94 3.43 -23.61
N LEU A 406 2.10 4.35 -23.13
CA LEU A 406 0.84 4.01 -22.47
C LEU A 406 -0.23 3.52 -23.43
N SER A 407 -0.20 3.91 -24.71
CA SER A 407 -1.20 3.51 -25.71
C SER A 407 -0.78 2.31 -26.57
N ASN A 408 0.39 1.72 -26.33
CA ASN A 408 0.88 0.57 -27.10
C ASN A 408 -0.04 -0.65 -26.93
N ARG A 409 -0.88 -0.88 -27.94
CA ARG A 409 -1.90 -1.94 -27.98
C ARG A 409 -1.32 -3.34 -27.93
N GLU A 410 -0.11 -3.53 -28.44
CA GLU A 410 0.50 -4.85 -28.48
C GLU A 410 0.99 -5.28 -27.10
N VAL A 411 1.56 -4.36 -26.33
CA VAL A 411 1.97 -4.59 -24.95
C VAL A 411 0.75 -4.71 -24.03
N ILE A 412 -0.26 -3.86 -24.21
CA ILE A 412 -1.55 -3.99 -23.49
C ILE A 412 -2.20 -5.34 -23.77
N ALA A 413 -2.14 -5.86 -24.99
CA ALA A 413 -2.69 -7.18 -25.31
C ALA A 413 -1.98 -8.33 -24.59
N ILE A 414 -0.71 -8.16 -24.20
CA ILE A 414 -0.02 -9.12 -23.33
C ILE A 414 -0.63 -9.09 -21.94
N ASP A 415 -0.87 -7.90 -21.37
CA ASP A 415 -1.50 -7.73 -20.06
C ASP A 415 -2.91 -8.32 -20.02
N GLN A 416 -3.73 -7.92 -20.98
CA GLN A 416 -5.16 -8.23 -21.09
C GLN A 416 -5.46 -9.62 -21.69
N ASP A 417 -4.45 -10.48 -21.83
CA ASP A 417 -4.65 -11.83 -22.35
C ASP A 417 -5.55 -12.68 -21.44
N LYS A 418 -6.46 -13.43 -22.06
CA LYS A 418 -7.51 -14.19 -21.36
C LYS A 418 -6.99 -15.37 -20.55
N ALA A 419 -5.75 -15.83 -20.76
CA ALA A 419 -5.14 -16.84 -19.90
C ALA A 419 -4.99 -16.31 -18.47
N GLY A 420 -4.83 -14.99 -18.32
CA GLY A 420 -4.75 -14.33 -17.01
C GLY A 420 -3.58 -14.80 -16.16
N THR A 421 -2.53 -15.37 -16.76
CA THR A 421 -1.38 -15.90 -16.02
C THR A 421 -0.32 -14.83 -15.83
N GLN A 422 0.26 -14.76 -14.62
CA GLN A 422 1.44 -13.94 -14.37
C GLN A 422 2.67 -14.55 -15.04
N GLY A 423 3.42 -13.73 -15.79
CA GLY A 423 4.69 -14.08 -16.39
C GLY A 423 5.80 -14.26 -15.35
N LEU A 424 6.78 -15.09 -15.67
CA LEU A 424 7.82 -15.53 -14.74
C LEU A 424 9.23 -15.39 -15.34
N PRO A 425 10.26 -15.11 -14.52
CA PRO A 425 11.64 -15.23 -14.95
C PRO A 425 11.97 -16.70 -15.22
N VAL A 426 12.52 -16.98 -16.40
CA VAL A 426 12.99 -18.32 -16.79
C VAL A 426 14.51 -18.41 -16.80
N LYS A 427 15.22 -17.27 -16.86
CA LYS A 427 16.68 -17.20 -16.77
C LYS A 427 17.10 -15.88 -16.10
N LYS A 428 18.01 -15.95 -15.13
CA LYS A 428 18.66 -14.78 -14.51
C LYS A 428 20.18 -14.96 -14.57
N SER A 429 20.90 -13.96 -15.08
CA SER A 429 22.37 -14.00 -15.24
C SER A 429 22.97 -12.62 -14.99
N GLY A 430 23.40 -12.37 -13.76
CA GLY A 430 23.83 -11.04 -13.31
C GLY A 430 22.69 -10.04 -13.41
N SER A 431 22.90 -8.94 -14.14
CA SER A 431 21.87 -7.92 -14.40
C SER A 431 20.88 -8.30 -15.50
N ARG A 432 21.01 -9.45 -16.15
CA ARG A 432 20.16 -9.83 -17.30
C ARG A 432 19.08 -10.81 -16.85
N GLU A 433 17.85 -10.55 -17.23
CA GLU A 433 16.72 -11.45 -16.96
C GLU A 433 15.92 -11.74 -18.23
N ILE A 434 15.52 -13.00 -18.41
CA ILE A 434 14.59 -13.42 -19.45
C ILE A 434 13.31 -13.86 -18.75
N TRP A 435 12.19 -13.24 -19.11
CA TRP A 435 10.86 -13.53 -18.59
C TRP A 435 9.97 -14.08 -19.70
N THR A 436 9.03 -14.95 -19.33
CA THR A 436 8.03 -15.48 -20.27
C THR A 436 6.62 -15.45 -19.69
N LYS A 437 5.63 -15.22 -20.55
CA LYS A 437 4.20 -15.35 -20.24
C LYS A 437 3.53 -16.15 -21.36
N LYS A 438 2.90 -17.27 -21.02
CA LYS A 438 2.08 -18.04 -21.97
C LYS A 438 0.75 -17.31 -22.17
N LEU A 439 0.29 -17.25 -23.42
CA LEU A 439 -0.94 -16.57 -23.80
C LEU A 439 -2.01 -17.59 -24.23
N ALA A 440 -3.28 -17.18 -24.19
CA ALA A 440 -4.42 -18.06 -24.43
C ALA A 440 -4.45 -18.67 -25.85
N ASP A 441 -3.84 -18.00 -26.82
CA ASP A 441 -3.74 -18.46 -28.22
C ASP A 441 -2.58 -19.45 -28.46
N GLY A 442 -1.82 -19.80 -27.41
CA GLY A 442 -0.65 -20.67 -27.49
C GLY A 442 0.66 -19.95 -27.83
N SER A 443 0.63 -18.65 -28.13
CA SER A 443 1.83 -17.84 -28.26
C SER A 443 2.44 -17.51 -26.89
N VAL A 444 3.69 -17.03 -26.88
CA VAL A 444 4.44 -16.70 -25.67
C VAL A 444 5.01 -15.28 -25.79
N ALA A 445 4.76 -14.44 -24.79
CA ALA A 445 5.47 -13.18 -24.64
C ALA A 445 6.82 -13.43 -23.97
N VAL A 446 7.89 -12.81 -24.48
CA VAL A 446 9.26 -12.96 -23.99
C VAL A 446 9.85 -11.58 -23.73
N GLY A 447 10.19 -11.28 -22.47
CA GLY A 447 10.86 -10.04 -22.08
C GLY A 447 12.34 -10.26 -21.82
N LEU A 448 13.20 -9.55 -22.54
CA LEU A 448 14.66 -9.52 -22.34
C LEU A 448 15.00 -8.23 -21.59
N PHE A 449 15.26 -8.35 -20.29
CA PHE A 449 15.47 -7.20 -19.41
C PHE A 449 16.94 -7.02 -19.07
N ASN A 450 17.43 -5.79 -19.21
CA ASN A 450 18.72 -5.35 -18.71
C ASN A 450 18.52 -4.53 -17.44
N ARG A 451 18.99 -5.02 -16.29
CA ARG A 451 18.89 -4.32 -15.00
C ARG A 451 20.08 -3.43 -14.68
N SER A 452 21.09 -3.34 -15.54
CA SER A 452 22.28 -2.50 -15.33
C SER A 452 22.19 -1.15 -16.04
N ALA A 453 22.91 -0.17 -15.50
CA ALA A 453 22.99 1.20 -16.01
C ALA A 453 23.82 1.35 -17.30
N THR A 454 24.28 0.25 -17.89
CA THR A 454 24.97 0.21 -19.18
C THR A 454 24.27 -0.76 -20.12
N PRO A 455 24.29 -0.54 -21.45
CA PRO A 455 23.76 -1.51 -22.41
C PRO A 455 24.36 -2.90 -22.21
N GLN A 456 23.55 -3.93 -22.40
CA GLN A 456 23.95 -5.33 -22.26
C GLN A 456 23.51 -6.14 -23.46
N GLU A 457 24.36 -7.06 -23.87
CA GLU A 457 23.97 -8.12 -24.81
C GLU A 457 23.34 -9.29 -24.04
N ILE A 458 22.15 -9.69 -24.45
CA ILE A 458 21.42 -10.83 -23.89
C ILE A 458 21.35 -11.94 -24.94
N ALA A 459 22.00 -13.06 -24.64
CA ALA A 459 21.89 -14.26 -25.46
C ALA A 459 20.53 -14.96 -25.21
N LEU A 460 19.80 -15.23 -26.29
CA LEU A 460 18.50 -15.92 -26.25
C LEU A 460 18.61 -17.25 -27.01
N ASN A 461 18.65 -18.34 -26.25
CA ASN A 461 18.49 -19.69 -26.77
C ASN A 461 17.08 -20.18 -26.39
N TRP A 462 16.21 -20.32 -27.40
CA TRP A 462 14.82 -20.74 -27.22
C TRP A 462 14.68 -22.08 -26.49
N GLN A 463 15.51 -23.06 -26.85
CA GLN A 463 15.46 -24.39 -26.23
C GLN A 463 15.86 -24.36 -24.75
N GLU A 464 16.86 -23.53 -24.39
CA GLU A 464 17.28 -23.37 -22.99
C GLU A 464 16.19 -22.75 -22.11
N ILE A 465 15.33 -21.90 -22.67
CA ILE A 465 14.18 -21.34 -21.96
C ILE A 465 12.91 -22.19 -22.10
N GLY A 466 13.04 -23.42 -22.62
CA GLY A 466 11.95 -24.39 -22.71
C GLY A 466 10.93 -24.10 -23.82
N LEU A 467 11.32 -23.34 -24.85
CA LEU A 467 10.46 -22.97 -25.98
C LEU A 467 11.06 -23.47 -27.31
N PRO A 468 10.24 -23.86 -28.29
CA PRO A 468 10.74 -24.07 -29.65
C PRO A 468 11.19 -22.74 -30.26
N VAL A 469 12.02 -22.81 -31.31
CA VAL A 469 12.28 -21.63 -32.14
C VAL A 469 10.95 -21.24 -32.79
N PRO A 470 10.50 -19.98 -32.66
CA PRO A 470 9.19 -19.59 -33.12
C PRO A 470 9.10 -19.55 -34.65
N ALA A 471 7.94 -19.96 -35.19
CA ALA A 471 7.63 -19.79 -36.62
C ALA A 471 7.41 -18.32 -36.99
N LYS A 472 6.90 -17.52 -36.04
CA LYS A 472 6.74 -16.07 -36.17
C LYS A 472 7.18 -15.38 -34.89
N LEU A 473 7.91 -14.27 -35.03
CA LEU A 473 8.37 -13.45 -33.91
C LEU A 473 8.10 -11.97 -34.22
N ARG A 474 7.61 -11.25 -33.22
CA ARG A 474 7.30 -9.81 -33.34
C ARG A 474 7.88 -9.04 -32.17
N ASP A 475 8.54 -7.93 -32.47
CA ASP A 475 8.96 -6.95 -31.48
C ASP A 475 7.81 -5.95 -31.24
N LEU A 476 7.33 -5.92 -30.00
CA LEU A 476 6.12 -5.17 -29.61
C LEU A 476 6.38 -3.68 -29.44
N TRP A 477 7.64 -3.28 -29.24
CA TRP A 477 8.03 -1.87 -29.12
C TRP A 477 8.43 -1.28 -30.47
N ALA A 478 9.02 -2.09 -31.34
CA ALA A 478 9.36 -1.68 -32.71
C ALA A 478 8.21 -1.90 -33.71
N HIS A 479 7.10 -2.52 -33.29
CA HIS A 479 5.93 -2.82 -34.12
C HIS A 479 6.26 -3.59 -35.40
N GLN A 480 7.25 -4.47 -35.36
CA GLN A 480 7.78 -5.16 -36.54
C GLN A 480 7.94 -6.65 -36.30
N ASP A 481 7.68 -7.42 -37.35
CA ASP A 481 8.02 -8.84 -37.36
C ASP A 481 9.54 -8.96 -37.54
N VAL A 482 10.17 -9.82 -36.75
CA VAL A 482 11.64 -9.99 -36.69
C VAL A 482 12.01 -11.46 -36.82
N THR A 483 13.25 -11.73 -37.21
CA THR A 483 13.81 -13.09 -37.16
C THR A 483 14.42 -13.33 -35.79
N ALA A 484 14.32 -14.57 -35.28
CA ALA A 484 15.00 -14.97 -34.06
C ALA A 484 16.53 -14.75 -34.18
N SER A 485 17.09 -13.99 -33.25
CA SER A 485 18.54 -13.78 -33.10
C SER A 485 19.07 -14.61 -31.93
N ALA A 486 20.35 -14.97 -31.98
CA ALA A 486 21.03 -15.58 -30.83
C ALA A 486 21.38 -14.54 -29.75
N GLN A 487 21.49 -13.26 -30.13
CA GLN A 487 21.92 -12.15 -29.28
C GLN A 487 21.05 -10.91 -29.54
N TYR A 488 20.77 -10.19 -28.46
CA TYR A 488 19.95 -8.98 -28.47
C TYR A 488 20.65 -7.88 -27.67
N ASP A 489 20.84 -6.72 -28.29
CA ASP A 489 21.37 -5.53 -27.64
C ASP A 489 20.26 -4.82 -26.88
N VAL A 490 20.31 -4.90 -25.54
CA VAL A 490 19.29 -4.30 -24.68
C VAL A 490 19.84 -3.02 -24.04
N PRO A 491 19.18 -1.86 -24.19
CA PRO A 491 19.61 -0.59 -23.60
C PRO A 491 19.80 -0.67 -22.07
N ALA A 492 20.55 0.27 -21.50
CA ALA A 492 20.67 0.42 -20.06
C ALA A 492 19.28 0.50 -19.42
N HIS A 493 19.01 -0.32 -18.40
CA HIS A 493 17.70 -0.42 -17.75
C HIS A 493 16.52 -0.71 -18.70
N GLY A 494 16.80 -1.14 -19.93
CA GLY A 494 15.83 -1.31 -21.00
C GLY A 494 15.28 -2.73 -21.12
N VAL A 495 14.38 -2.87 -22.08
CA VAL A 495 13.71 -4.12 -22.41
C VAL A 495 13.59 -4.29 -23.93
N ILE A 496 13.75 -5.52 -24.40
CA ILE A 496 13.16 -5.96 -25.67
C ILE A 496 12.00 -6.89 -25.33
N LEU A 497 10.80 -6.56 -25.81
CA LEU A 497 9.59 -7.33 -25.55
C LEU A 497 9.10 -7.95 -26.85
N LEU A 498 9.08 -9.28 -26.88
CA LEU A 498 8.75 -10.06 -28.05
C LEU A 498 7.45 -10.84 -27.84
N ARG A 499 6.73 -11.12 -28.91
CA ARG A 499 5.72 -12.18 -28.95
C ARG A 499 6.11 -13.24 -29.98
N ALA A 500 6.10 -14.49 -29.54
CA ALA A 500 6.58 -15.65 -30.26
C ALA A 500 5.42 -16.62 -30.49
N TRP A 501 5.14 -16.96 -31.74
CA TRP A 501 4.14 -17.96 -32.12
C TRP A 501 4.85 -19.27 -32.51
N PRO A 502 4.33 -20.42 -32.06
CA PRO A 502 4.90 -21.73 -32.37
C PRO A 502 4.92 -22.05 -33.87
#